data_AF-A0A947HFR6-F1
#
_entry.id   AF-A0A947HFR6-F1
#
_cell.length_a   1.000
_cell.length_b   1.000
_cell.length_c   1.000
_cell.angle_alpha   90.00
_cell.angle_beta   90.00
_cell.angle_gamma   90.00
#
_symmetry.space_group_name_H-M   'P 1'
#
loop_
_entity.id
_entity.type
_entity.pdbx_description
1 polymer ?
#
loop_
_entity_poly.entity_id
_entity_poly.type
_entity_poly.pdbx_seq_one_letter_code
_entity_poly.pdbx_strand_id
1 'polypeptide(L)'
;MSRPTHGVPDQFSLELRERNTVSLLVVAWLATTLVPLFWGLDWVMMPESTRILGLMRLGVTMYGAWLVIAIKRRREWVLAHSDQLGPATVFIVATSISVMCWLHEGYESQYYAGVCLVVLGTGTLFVWGWQKALAVYAITYAVYLTPLLIGRLGINSAAVALNNQFFLISTVVIVVASQARRHQMEKSEFYTVRSLAETKGSLEDALTRLKETDRAKSNFFNNVTHELRTPLTMILSPLENILSGELGRVDSGHEASLRLIWRNAIKLLKLINDLL
;
A
#
# COMPACT_ATOMS: atom_id res chain seq x y z
N MET A 1 -22.45 11.79 3.98
CA MET A 1 -22.22 11.10 2.69
C MET A 1 -21.75 12.14 1.68
N SER A 2 -20.49 12.54 1.78
CA SER A 2 -19.88 13.62 0.98
C SER A 2 -19.31 13.05 -0.32
N ARG A 3 -19.80 13.56 -1.46
CA ARG A 3 -19.27 13.25 -2.80
C ARG A 3 -17.77 13.61 -2.87
N PRO A 4 -16.91 12.80 -3.52
CA PRO A 4 -15.53 13.17 -3.72
C PRO A 4 -15.44 14.28 -4.78
N THR A 5 -14.71 15.33 -4.44
CA THR A 5 -14.41 16.48 -5.29
C THR A 5 -13.50 16.08 -6.44
N HIS A 6 -13.93 16.38 -7.67
CA HIS A 6 -13.09 16.30 -8.86
C HIS A 6 -11.91 17.28 -8.74
N GLY A 7 -10.68 16.78 -8.74
CA GLY A 7 -9.47 17.61 -8.87
C GLY A 7 -8.24 17.09 -8.14
N VAL A 8 -8.40 16.28 -7.09
CA VAL A 8 -7.27 15.61 -6.42
C VAL A 8 -7.17 14.18 -6.96
N PRO A 9 -6.02 13.73 -7.50
CA PRO A 9 -5.84 12.32 -7.82
C PRO A 9 -6.19 11.49 -6.59
N ASP A 10 -7.05 10.49 -6.76
CA ASP A 10 -7.33 9.50 -5.71
C ASP A 10 -5.97 9.03 -5.16
N GLN A 11 -5.74 9.10 -3.85
CA GLN A 11 -4.42 8.80 -3.26
C GLN A 11 -3.92 7.41 -3.69
N PHE A 12 -4.86 6.48 -3.89
CA PHE A 12 -4.61 5.17 -4.48
C PHE A 12 -3.99 5.24 -5.89
N SER A 13 -4.42 6.17 -6.74
CA SER A 13 -3.89 6.35 -8.10
C SER A 13 -2.44 6.84 -8.09
N LEU A 14 -2.05 7.67 -7.12
CA LEU A 14 -0.68 8.14 -6.95
C LEU A 14 0.23 6.98 -6.52
N GLU A 15 -0.18 6.22 -5.52
CA GLU A 15 0.53 5.03 -5.05
C GLU A 15 0.69 3.99 -6.16
N LEU A 16 -0.34 3.80 -6.98
CA LEU A 16 -0.27 2.90 -8.14
C LEU A 16 0.76 3.36 -9.18
N ARG A 17 0.89 4.68 -9.42
CA ARG A 17 1.91 5.25 -10.32
C ARG A 17 3.31 5.06 -9.77
N GLU A 18 3.51 5.25 -8.47
CA GLU A 18 4.80 5.01 -7.83
C GLU A 18 5.22 3.55 -7.99
N ARG A 19 4.32 2.63 -7.70
CA ARG A 19 4.60 1.21 -7.85
C ARG A 19 4.86 0.83 -9.31
N ASN A 20 4.03 1.29 -10.24
CA ASN A 20 4.23 1.00 -11.66
C ASN A 20 5.54 1.61 -12.21
N THR A 21 6.04 2.68 -11.61
CA THR A 21 7.37 3.24 -11.95
C THR A 21 8.51 2.31 -11.50
N VAL A 22 8.37 1.66 -10.33
CA VAL A 22 9.29 0.62 -9.90
C VAL A 22 9.21 -0.59 -10.84
N SER A 23 8.01 -1.04 -11.20
CA SER A 23 7.83 -2.13 -12.18
C SER A 23 8.44 -1.78 -13.53
N LEU A 24 8.30 -0.54 -13.99
CA LEU A 24 8.91 -0.06 -15.23
C LEU A 24 10.44 -0.13 -15.18
N LEU A 25 11.06 0.17 -14.03
CA LEU A 25 12.50 0.02 -13.86
C LEU A 25 12.94 -1.44 -13.98
N VAL A 26 12.20 -2.36 -13.37
CA VAL A 26 12.48 -3.80 -13.48
C VAL A 26 12.35 -4.26 -14.93
N VAL A 27 11.27 -3.89 -15.62
CA VAL A 27 11.07 -4.21 -17.04
C VAL A 27 12.17 -3.61 -17.91
N ALA A 28 12.61 -2.37 -17.64
CA ALA A 28 13.68 -1.72 -18.38
C ALA A 28 15.01 -2.46 -18.21
N TRP A 29 15.34 -2.93 -17.00
CA TRP A 29 16.51 -3.78 -16.76
C TRP A 29 16.41 -5.11 -17.48
N LEU A 30 15.28 -5.81 -17.36
CA LEU A 30 15.05 -7.07 -18.07
C LEU A 30 15.15 -6.90 -19.59
N ALA A 31 14.59 -5.83 -20.14
CA ALA A 31 14.71 -5.54 -21.56
C ALA A 31 16.16 -5.28 -21.97
N THR A 32 16.92 -4.54 -21.16
CA THR A 32 18.32 -4.22 -21.44
C THR A 32 19.24 -5.45 -21.37
N THR A 33 18.92 -6.43 -20.51
CA THR A 33 19.77 -7.60 -20.28
C THR A 33 19.34 -8.82 -21.08
N LEU A 34 18.05 -9.15 -21.12
CA LEU A 34 17.55 -10.38 -21.75
C LEU A 34 17.43 -10.24 -23.27
N VAL A 35 16.93 -9.12 -23.78
CA VAL A 35 16.70 -8.93 -25.22
C VAL A 35 17.95 -9.17 -26.07
N PRO A 36 19.15 -8.67 -25.71
CA PRO A 36 20.35 -8.94 -26.51
C PRO A 36 20.82 -10.41 -26.41
N LEU A 37 20.53 -11.14 -25.33
CA LEU A 37 20.92 -12.56 -25.21
C LEU A 37 20.23 -13.43 -26.26
N PHE A 38 18.98 -13.11 -26.59
CA PHE A 38 18.23 -13.80 -27.65
C PHE A 38 18.80 -13.57 -29.05
N TRP A 39 19.76 -12.66 -29.25
CA TRP A 39 20.45 -12.54 -30.53
C TRP A 39 21.27 -13.79 -30.87
N GLY A 40 21.81 -14.48 -29.85
CA GLY A 40 22.48 -15.77 -30.04
C GLY A 40 21.53 -16.84 -30.57
N LEU A 41 20.26 -16.84 -30.12
CA LEU A 41 19.24 -17.76 -30.62
C LEU A 41 18.89 -17.45 -32.09
N ASP A 42 18.78 -16.17 -32.45
CA ASP A 42 18.50 -15.76 -33.83
C ASP A 42 19.59 -16.21 -34.80
N TRP A 43 20.85 -16.31 -34.33
CA TRP A 43 21.93 -16.80 -35.16
C TRP A 43 21.76 -18.27 -35.56
N VAL A 44 21.16 -19.08 -34.69
CA VAL A 44 20.88 -20.49 -34.94
C VAL A 44 19.59 -20.65 -35.74
N MET A 45 18.53 -19.94 -35.36
CA MET A 45 17.19 -20.12 -35.93
C MET A 45 17.00 -19.37 -37.25
N MET A 46 17.67 -18.22 -37.43
CA MET A 46 17.43 -17.32 -38.57
C MET A 46 18.73 -16.72 -39.14
N PRO A 47 19.70 -17.56 -39.57
CA PRO A 47 21.04 -17.11 -39.96
C PRO A 47 21.02 -15.99 -41.02
N GLU A 48 20.10 -16.04 -41.98
CA GLU A 48 19.98 -15.06 -43.06
C GLU A 48 19.45 -13.68 -42.61
N SER A 49 18.62 -13.63 -41.57
CA SER A 49 18.00 -12.38 -41.07
C SER A 49 18.69 -11.78 -39.85
N THR A 50 19.77 -12.41 -39.35
CA THR A 50 20.50 -12.04 -38.12
C THR A 50 20.88 -10.57 -38.01
N ARG A 51 21.25 -9.92 -39.12
CA ARG A 51 21.64 -8.49 -39.13
C ARG A 51 20.46 -7.57 -38.82
N ILE A 52 19.32 -7.80 -39.47
CA ILE A 52 18.11 -6.99 -39.29
C ILE A 52 17.58 -7.19 -37.85
N LEU A 53 17.56 -8.44 -37.39
CA LEU A 53 17.14 -8.79 -36.02
C LEU A 53 18.07 -8.20 -34.96
N GLY A 54 19.39 -8.22 -35.20
CA GLY A 54 20.38 -7.59 -34.32
C GLY A 54 20.16 -6.08 -34.17
N LEU A 55 19.84 -5.37 -35.27
CA LEU A 55 19.50 -3.94 -35.23
C LEU A 55 18.21 -3.67 -34.45
N MET A 56 17.17 -4.51 -34.62
CA MET A 56 15.93 -4.39 -33.85
C MET A 56 16.18 -4.60 -32.34
N ARG A 57 16.95 -5.63 -31.98
CA ARG A 57 17.33 -5.88 -30.57
C ARG A 57 18.15 -4.75 -29.98
N LEU A 58 19.08 -4.18 -30.74
CA LEU A 58 19.84 -3.01 -30.31
C LEU A 58 18.91 -1.84 -30.00
N GLY A 59 17.92 -1.58 -30.86
CA GLY A 59 16.92 -0.52 -30.63
C GLY A 59 16.12 -0.72 -29.34
N VAL A 60 15.62 -1.93 -29.10
CA VAL A 60 14.88 -2.26 -27.86
C VAL A 60 15.80 -2.16 -26.63
N THR A 61 17.05 -2.60 -26.74
CA THR A 61 18.04 -2.54 -25.66
C THR A 61 18.40 -1.08 -25.33
N MET A 62 18.60 -0.25 -26.35
CA MET A 62 18.84 1.19 -26.18
C MET A 62 17.65 1.90 -25.52
N TYR A 63 16.41 1.55 -25.90
CA TYR A 63 15.21 2.07 -25.27
C TYR A 63 15.14 1.67 -23.78
N GLY A 64 15.43 0.40 -23.46
CA GLY A 64 15.54 -0.07 -22.07
C GLY A 64 16.59 0.70 -21.26
N ALA A 65 17.80 0.87 -21.81
CA ALA A 65 18.86 1.64 -21.16
C ALA A 65 18.48 3.12 -20.96
N TRP A 66 17.83 3.71 -21.96
CA TRP A 66 17.28 5.07 -21.85
C TRP A 66 16.25 5.18 -20.73
N LEU A 67 15.32 4.22 -20.61
CA LEU A 67 14.35 4.19 -19.50
C LEU A 67 15.02 4.10 -18.14
N VAL A 68 16.04 3.23 -17.98
CA VAL A 68 16.81 3.12 -16.72
C VAL A 68 17.43 4.47 -16.35
N ILE A 69 18.04 5.17 -17.32
CA ILE A 69 18.64 6.49 -17.12
C ILE A 69 17.57 7.54 -16.79
N ALA A 70 16.45 7.54 -17.51
CA ALA A 70 15.34 8.46 -17.31
C ALA A 70 14.73 8.30 -15.91
N ILE A 71 14.54 7.07 -15.44
CA ILE A 71 14.02 6.78 -14.09
C ILE A 71 14.97 7.29 -13.00
N LYS A 72 16.29 7.11 -13.19
CA LYS A 72 17.30 7.54 -12.21
C LYS A 72 17.52 9.06 -12.21
N ARG A 73 17.47 9.72 -13.37
CA ARG A 73 17.80 11.16 -13.51
C ARG A 73 16.59 12.09 -13.50
N ARG A 74 15.40 11.60 -13.87
CA ARG A 74 14.17 12.40 -14.03
C ARG A 74 12.95 11.68 -13.45
N ARG A 75 13.08 11.17 -12.21
CA ARG A 75 12.07 10.34 -11.55
C ARG A 75 10.68 10.98 -11.54
N GLU A 76 10.57 12.26 -11.22
CA GLU A 76 9.28 12.98 -11.18
C GLU A 76 8.60 13.02 -12.55
N TRP A 77 9.36 13.28 -13.61
CA TRP A 77 8.84 13.26 -14.97
C TRP A 77 8.36 11.85 -15.36
N VAL A 78 9.11 10.80 -15.00
CA VAL A 78 8.69 9.42 -15.27
C VAL A 78 7.44 9.07 -14.46
N LEU A 79 7.35 9.46 -13.20
CA LEU A 79 6.16 9.23 -12.36
C LEU A 79 4.91 9.82 -13.02
N ALA A 80 5.01 11.06 -13.53
CA ALA A 80 3.93 11.74 -14.24
C ALA A 80 3.51 11.04 -15.53
N HIS A 81 4.43 10.33 -16.20
CA HIS A 81 4.21 9.65 -17.48
C HIS A 81 4.19 8.12 -17.39
N SER A 82 4.22 7.56 -16.18
CA SER A 82 4.29 6.10 -15.96
C SER A 82 3.09 5.36 -16.56
N ASP A 83 1.96 6.05 -16.61
CA ASP A 83 0.72 5.57 -17.23
C ASP A 83 0.84 5.34 -18.74
N GLN A 84 1.73 6.05 -19.45
CA GLN A 84 1.99 5.87 -20.88
C GLN A 84 3.27 5.05 -21.14
N LEU A 85 4.34 5.28 -20.36
CA LEU A 85 5.63 4.62 -20.56
C LEU A 85 5.57 3.09 -20.35
N GLY A 86 4.73 2.61 -19.43
CA GLY A 86 4.47 1.19 -19.24
C GLY A 86 3.93 0.52 -20.51
N PRO A 87 2.71 0.89 -20.98
CA PRO A 87 2.15 0.40 -22.23
C PRO A 87 3.06 0.56 -23.45
N ALA A 88 3.73 1.73 -23.60
CA ALA A 88 4.65 1.97 -24.71
C ALA A 88 5.79 0.93 -24.74
N THR A 89 6.32 0.58 -23.56
CA THR A 89 7.35 -0.46 -23.44
C THR A 89 6.83 -1.82 -23.85
N VAL A 90 5.60 -2.19 -23.45
CA VAL A 90 4.97 -3.45 -23.89
C VAL A 90 4.87 -3.48 -25.41
N PHE A 91 4.40 -2.40 -26.04
CA PHE A 91 4.23 -2.34 -27.49
C PHE A 91 5.54 -2.39 -28.25
N ILE A 92 6.58 -1.66 -27.80
CA ILE A 92 7.89 -1.68 -28.45
C ILE A 92 8.47 -3.09 -28.45
N VAL A 93 8.45 -3.77 -27.29
CA VAL A 93 9.00 -5.12 -27.17
C VAL A 93 8.14 -6.13 -27.94
N ALA A 94 6.81 -6.11 -27.77
CA ALA A 94 5.94 -7.06 -28.44
C ALA A 94 5.92 -6.90 -29.96
N THR A 95 6.03 -5.66 -30.48
CA THR A 95 6.15 -5.41 -31.91
C THR A 95 7.45 -5.99 -32.45
N SER A 96 8.57 -5.82 -31.74
CA SER A 96 9.85 -6.38 -32.16
C SER A 96 9.81 -7.91 -32.30
N ILE A 97 9.15 -8.60 -31.37
CA ILE A 97 8.97 -10.06 -31.40
C ILE A 97 7.94 -10.45 -32.47
N SER A 98 6.89 -9.65 -32.67
CA SER A 98 5.89 -9.92 -33.70
C SER A 98 6.51 -9.89 -35.09
N VAL A 99 7.40 -8.92 -35.35
CA VAL A 99 8.16 -8.86 -36.61
C VAL A 99 9.02 -10.10 -36.81
N MET A 100 9.63 -10.64 -35.75
CA MET A 100 10.37 -11.91 -35.83
C MET A 100 9.46 -13.07 -36.27
N CYS A 101 8.24 -13.13 -35.72
CA CYS A 101 7.26 -14.14 -36.14
C CYS A 101 6.94 -14.01 -37.63
N TRP A 102 6.72 -12.79 -38.10
CA TRP A 102 6.37 -12.55 -39.51
C TRP A 102 7.50 -12.91 -40.47
N LEU A 103 8.75 -12.69 -40.06
CA LEU A 103 9.93 -13.06 -40.85
C LEU A 103 10.25 -14.56 -40.78
N HIS A 104 9.78 -15.27 -39.76
CA HIS A 104 10.07 -16.69 -39.53
C HIS A 104 8.79 -17.52 -39.48
N GLU A 105 8.37 -18.07 -40.61
CA GLU A 105 7.19 -18.95 -40.69
C GLU A 105 5.87 -18.31 -40.26
N GLY A 106 5.79 -16.98 -40.15
CA GLY A 106 4.52 -16.27 -39.97
C GLY A 106 3.79 -16.61 -38.67
N TYR A 107 2.60 -17.19 -38.80
CA TYR A 107 1.72 -17.52 -37.66
C TYR A 107 2.03 -18.89 -37.07
N GLU A 108 2.80 -19.70 -37.78
CA GLU A 108 3.32 -20.99 -37.34
C GLU A 108 4.61 -20.83 -36.51
N SER A 109 5.23 -19.65 -36.57
CA SER A 109 6.47 -19.31 -35.87
C SER A 109 6.45 -19.65 -34.39
N GLN A 110 7.49 -20.33 -33.89
CA GLN A 110 7.67 -20.58 -32.45
C GLN A 110 7.98 -19.31 -31.64
N TYR A 111 8.39 -18.22 -32.30
CA TYR A 111 8.68 -16.94 -31.64
C TYR A 111 7.46 -16.27 -31.00
N TYR A 112 6.24 -16.72 -31.31
CA TYR A 112 5.02 -16.25 -30.65
C TYR A 112 5.08 -16.45 -29.12
N ALA A 113 5.82 -17.46 -28.65
CA ALA A 113 6.07 -17.69 -27.23
C ALA A 113 6.74 -16.48 -26.55
N GLY A 114 7.55 -15.71 -27.29
CA GLY A 114 8.11 -14.46 -26.82
C GLY A 114 7.04 -13.39 -26.55
N VAL A 115 5.99 -13.32 -27.36
CA VAL A 115 4.85 -12.42 -27.11
C VAL A 115 4.11 -12.85 -25.85
N CYS A 116 3.90 -14.16 -25.66
CA CYS A 116 3.35 -14.70 -24.41
C CYS A 116 4.20 -14.31 -23.19
N LEU A 117 5.53 -14.41 -23.28
CA LEU A 117 6.44 -14.01 -22.20
C LEU A 117 6.35 -12.52 -21.87
N VAL A 118 6.18 -11.64 -22.87
CA VAL A 118 5.98 -10.20 -22.63
C VAL A 118 4.64 -9.95 -21.94
N VAL A 119 3.57 -10.60 -22.39
CA VAL A 119 2.24 -10.48 -21.77
C VAL A 119 2.27 -10.98 -20.32
N LEU A 120 2.87 -12.15 -20.06
CA LEU A 120 3.03 -12.70 -18.72
C LEU A 120 3.92 -11.83 -17.83
N GLY A 121 5.11 -11.47 -18.29
CA GLY A 121 6.07 -10.70 -17.49
C GLY A 121 5.56 -9.30 -17.15
N THR A 122 4.91 -8.63 -18.09
CA THR A 122 4.31 -7.32 -17.82
C THR A 122 3.05 -7.44 -16.98
N GLY A 123 2.29 -8.53 -17.15
CA GLY A 123 1.10 -8.85 -16.39
C GLY A 123 1.37 -9.13 -14.91
N THR A 124 2.54 -9.71 -14.60
CA THR A 124 2.98 -9.97 -13.23
C THR A 124 3.67 -8.76 -12.60
N LEU A 125 4.37 -7.93 -13.38
CA LEU A 125 5.11 -6.80 -12.83
C LEU A 125 4.24 -5.55 -12.65
N PHE A 126 3.45 -5.17 -13.64
CA PHE A 126 2.57 -4.00 -13.55
C PHE A 126 1.28 -4.32 -12.80
N VAL A 127 0.68 -3.30 -12.20
CA VAL A 127 -0.70 -3.37 -11.73
C VAL A 127 -1.54 -2.32 -12.42
N TRP A 128 -2.43 -2.77 -13.29
CA TRP A 128 -3.37 -1.94 -14.01
C TRP A 128 -4.80 -2.35 -13.69
N GLY A 129 -5.72 -1.39 -13.78
CA GLY A 129 -7.15 -1.72 -13.82
C GLY A 129 -7.45 -2.61 -15.02
N TRP A 130 -8.44 -3.50 -14.88
CA TRP A 130 -8.76 -4.52 -15.88
C TRP A 130 -9.00 -3.95 -17.28
N GLN A 131 -9.60 -2.75 -17.39
CA GLN A 131 -9.84 -2.07 -18.67
C GLN A 131 -8.53 -1.70 -19.38
N LYS A 132 -7.57 -1.16 -18.61
CA LYS A 132 -6.27 -0.76 -19.14
C LYS A 132 -5.43 -1.98 -19.50
N ALA A 133 -5.42 -3.00 -18.65
CA ALA A 133 -4.75 -4.27 -18.95
C ALA A 133 -5.33 -4.92 -20.22
N LEU A 134 -6.66 -5.01 -20.33
CA LEU A 134 -7.34 -5.54 -21.51
C LEU A 134 -6.99 -4.73 -22.76
N ALA A 135 -7.03 -3.40 -22.69
CA ALA A 135 -6.69 -2.55 -23.83
C ALA A 135 -5.25 -2.76 -24.30
N VAL A 136 -4.28 -2.78 -23.37
CA VAL A 136 -2.86 -3.03 -23.70
C VAL A 136 -2.69 -4.39 -24.36
N TYR A 137 -3.24 -5.45 -23.79
CA TYR A 137 -3.02 -6.80 -24.35
C TYR A 137 -3.83 -7.08 -25.60
N ALA A 138 -5.01 -6.49 -25.75
CA ALA A 138 -5.78 -6.55 -26.99
C ALA A 138 -5.07 -5.81 -28.13
N ILE A 139 -4.47 -4.63 -27.88
CA ILE A 139 -3.67 -3.91 -28.86
C ILE A 139 -2.42 -4.71 -29.23
N THR A 140 -1.72 -5.30 -28.25
CA THR A 140 -0.57 -6.18 -28.51
C THR A 140 -0.97 -7.37 -29.40
N TYR A 141 -2.11 -8.00 -29.15
CA TYR A 141 -2.63 -9.08 -29.98
C TYR A 141 -2.99 -8.59 -31.39
N ALA A 142 -3.64 -7.44 -31.52
CA ALA A 142 -3.96 -6.82 -32.80
C ALA A 142 -2.70 -6.49 -33.61
N VAL A 143 -1.65 -5.96 -32.97
CA VAL A 143 -0.34 -5.73 -33.59
C VAL A 143 0.20 -7.03 -34.16
N TYR A 144 0.24 -8.10 -33.37
CA TYR A 144 0.71 -9.42 -33.81
C TYR A 144 -0.06 -9.97 -35.03
N LEU A 145 -1.38 -9.71 -35.11
CA LEU A 145 -2.23 -10.10 -36.24
C LEU A 145 -2.13 -9.18 -37.47
N THR A 146 -1.39 -8.07 -37.41
CA THR A 146 -1.41 -7.03 -38.46
C THR A 146 -1.20 -7.60 -39.88
N PRO A 147 -0.17 -8.41 -40.18
CA PRO A 147 0.05 -8.93 -41.53
C PRO A 147 -1.09 -9.77 -42.10
N LEU A 148 -1.80 -10.53 -41.26
CA LEU A 148 -2.99 -11.30 -41.65
C LEU A 148 -4.14 -10.35 -41.98
N LEU A 149 -4.38 -9.34 -41.14
CA LEU A 149 -5.47 -8.38 -41.31
C LEU A 149 -5.31 -7.55 -42.60
N ILE A 150 -4.07 -7.23 -42.98
CA ILE A 150 -3.77 -6.49 -44.21
C ILE A 150 -3.52 -7.40 -45.43
N GLY A 151 -3.74 -8.71 -45.30
CA GLY A 151 -3.59 -9.69 -46.38
C GLY A 151 -2.16 -9.86 -46.91
N ARG A 152 -1.14 -9.50 -46.11
CA ARG A 152 0.29 -9.60 -46.47
C ARG A 152 0.90 -10.95 -46.13
N LEU A 153 0.34 -11.68 -45.16
CA LEU A 153 0.84 -12.98 -44.74
C LEU A 153 -0.33 -13.95 -44.53
N GLY A 154 -0.28 -15.09 -45.23
CA GLY A 154 -1.28 -16.15 -45.15
C GLY A 154 -0.98 -17.18 -44.07
N ILE A 155 -1.93 -18.08 -43.84
CA ILE A 155 -1.76 -19.23 -42.95
C ILE A 155 -1.47 -20.45 -43.81
N ASN A 156 -0.33 -21.09 -43.57
CA ASN A 156 0.09 -22.30 -44.29
C ASN A 156 -0.48 -23.55 -43.62
N SER A 157 -0.49 -23.59 -42.29
CA SER A 157 -1.04 -24.67 -41.47
C SER A 157 -2.05 -24.12 -40.47
N ALA A 158 -3.33 -24.30 -40.78
CA ALA A 158 -4.42 -23.86 -39.91
C ALA A 158 -4.32 -24.48 -38.51
N ALA A 159 -3.90 -25.75 -38.39
CA ALA A 159 -3.78 -26.43 -37.11
C ALA A 159 -2.71 -25.79 -36.21
N VAL A 160 -1.52 -25.49 -36.75
CA VAL A 160 -0.42 -24.89 -35.98
C VAL A 160 -0.73 -23.43 -35.64
N ALA A 161 -1.24 -22.67 -36.62
CA ALA A 161 -1.63 -21.28 -36.39
C ALA A 161 -2.73 -21.17 -35.32
N LEU A 162 -3.76 -22.02 -35.38
CA LEU A 162 -4.82 -22.07 -34.36
C LEU A 162 -4.26 -22.43 -32.98
N ASN A 163 -3.38 -23.42 -32.90
CA ASN A 163 -2.72 -23.79 -31.65
C ASN A 163 -2.02 -22.57 -31.02
N ASN A 164 -1.20 -21.86 -31.79
CA ASN A 164 -0.49 -20.68 -31.33
C ASN A 164 -1.46 -19.56 -30.90
N GLN A 165 -2.54 -19.34 -31.65
CA GLN A 165 -3.58 -18.38 -31.26
C GLN A 165 -4.27 -18.76 -29.95
N PHE A 166 -4.61 -20.04 -29.75
CA PHE A 166 -5.23 -20.51 -28.52
C PHE A 166 -4.35 -20.24 -27.30
N PHE A 167 -3.04 -20.52 -27.40
CA PHE A 167 -2.11 -20.24 -26.30
C PHE A 167 -1.94 -18.74 -26.04
N LEU A 168 -1.84 -17.92 -27.08
CA LEU A 168 -1.68 -16.48 -26.91
C LEU A 168 -2.95 -15.83 -26.33
N ILE A 169 -4.13 -16.15 -26.85
CA ILE A 169 -5.41 -15.63 -26.34
C ILE A 169 -5.62 -16.10 -24.89
N SER A 170 -5.38 -17.37 -24.60
CA SER A 170 -5.52 -17.90 -23.23
C SER A 170 -4.57 -17.19 -22.27
N THR A 171 -3.34 -16.91 -22.70
CA THR A 171 -2.37 -16.14 -21.90
C THR A 171 -2.88 -14.74 -21.62
N VAL A 172 -3.42 -14.03 -22.61
CA VAL A 172 -4.02 -12.70 -22.43
C VAL A 172 -5.20 -12.76 -21.45
N VAL A 173 -6.11 -13.72 -21.60
CA VAL A 173 -7.27 -13.89 -20.71
C VAL A 173 -6.83 -14.13 -19.28
N ILE A 174 -5.90 -15.07 -19.06
CA ILE A 174 -5.36 -15.40 -17.73
C ILE A 174 -4.69 -14.18 -17.11
N VAL A 175 -3.87 -13.45 -17.87
CA VAL A 175 -3.17 -12.27 -17.38
C VAL A 175 -4.13 -11.13 -17.03
N VAL A 176 -5.14 -10.86 -17.87
CA VAL A 176 -6.15 -9.83 -17.58
C VAL A 176 -6.96 -10.20 -16.34
N ALA A 177 -7.35 -11.46 -16.19
CA ALA A 177 -8.06 -11.93 -14.99
C ALA A 177 -7.19 -11.83 -13.73
N SER A 178 -5.91 -12.23 -13.83
CA SER A 178 -4.92 -12.10 -12.75
C SER A 178 -4.70 -10.64 -12.34
N GLN A 179 -4.54 -9.74 -13.32
CA GLN A 179 -4.44 -8.30 -13.12
C GLN A 179 -5.69 -7.71 -12.45
N ALA A 180 -6.88 -8.13 -12.90
CA ALA A 180 -8.14 -7.67 -12.32
C ALA A 180 -8.23 -8.04 -10.84
N ARG A 181 -7.89 -9.29 -10.49
CA ARG A 181 -7.85 -9.74 -9.09
C ARG A 181 -6.79 -9.01 -8.28
N ARG A 182 -5.58 -8.84 -8.84
CA ARG A 182 -4.48 -8.13 -8.18
C ARG A 182 -4.82 -6.66 -7.91
N HIS A 183 -5.40 -5.97 -8.89
CA HIS A 183 -5.83 -4.58 -8.74
C HIS A 183 -6.92 -4.43 -7.66
N GLN A 184 -7.85 -5.38 -7.57
CA GLN A 184 -8.86 -5.39 -6.50
C GLN A 184 -8.26 -5.65 -5.12
N MET A 185 -7.34 -6.60 -4.99
CA MET A 185 -6.65 -6.90 -3.72
C MET A 185 -5.89 -5.67 -3.21
N GLU A 186 -5.16 -5.01 -4.10
CA GLU A 186 -4.39 -3.80 -3.79
C GLU A 186 -5.28 -2.63 -3.37
N LYS A 187 -6.40 -2.45 -4.08
CA LYS A 187 -7.39 -1.45 -3.70
C LYS A 187 -7.97 -1.75 -2.30
N SER A 188 -8.25 -3.02 -2.00
CA SER A 188 -8.76 -3.44 -0.69
C SER A 188 -7.73 -3.24 0.43
N GLU A 189 -6.47 -3.60 0.18
CA GLU A 189 -5.36 -3.43 1.11
C GLU A 189 -5.17 -1.96 1.45
N PHE A 190 -5.14 -1.08 0.44
CA PHE A 190 -5.01 0.36 0.63
C PHE A 190 -6.07 0.93 1.60
N TYR A 191 -7.35 0.61 1.38
CA TYR A 191 -8.41 1.11 2.27
C TYR A 191 -8.34 0.47 3.66
N THR A 192 -7.93 -0.80 3.76
CA THR A 192 -7.78 -1.50 5.04
C THR A 192 -6.69 -0.86 5.88
N VAL A 193 -5.50 -0.65 5.30
CA VAL A 193 -4.36 0.01 5.97
C VAL A 193 -4.73 1.41 6.44
N ARG A 194 -5.45 2.17 5.61
CA ARG A 194 -5.91 3.51 5.98
C ARG A 194 -6.89 3.50 7.15
N SER A 195 -7.89 2.62 7.11
CA SER A 195 -8.89 2.50 8.19
C SER A 195 -8.25 2.06 9.51
N LEU A 196 -7.21 1.22 9.44
CA LEU A 196 -6.44 0.79 10.60
C LEU A 196 -5.65 1.96 11.21
N ALA A 197 -5.02 2.78 10.37
CA ALA A 197 -4.30 3.97 10.82
C ALA A 197 -5.24 4.97 11.53
N GLU A 198 -6.43 5.21 10.96
CA GLU A 198 -7.45 6.08 11.56
C GLU A 198 -7.95 5.52 12.91
N THR A 199 -8.25 4.21 12.97
CA THR A 199 -8.70 3.55 14.21
C THR A 199 -7.62 3.63 15.29
N LYS A 200 -6.35 3.39 14.93
CA LYS A 200 -5.22 3.49 15.87
C LYS A 200 -5.09 4.91 16.44
N GLY A 201 -5.17 5.94 15.60
CA GLY A 201 -5.13 7.33 16.06
C GLY A 201 -6.25 7.65 17.05
N SER A 202 -7.49 7.21 16.76
CA SER A 202 -8.62 7.41 17.69
C SER A 202 -8.44 6.70 19.04
N LEU A 203 -7.80 5.53 19.04
CA LEU A 203 -7.50 4.77 20.26
C LEU A 203 -6.42 5.48 21.09
N GLU A 204 -5.38 6.01 20.45
CA GLU A 204 -4.32 6.78 21.11
C GLU A 204 -4.89 8.06 21.76
N ASP A 205 -5.81 8.76 21.09
CA ASP A 205 -6.52 9.92 21.64
C ASP A 205 -7.38 9.54 22.86
N ALA A 206 -8.14 8.44 22.76
CA ALA A 206 -8.96 7.95 23.86
C ALA A 206 -8.12 7.55 25.08
N LEU A 207 -6.98 6.88 24.87
CA LEU A 207 -6.02 6.54 25.93
C LEU A 207 -5.43 7.79 26.59
N THR A 208 -5.13 8.82 25.80
CA THR A 208 -4.60 10.09 26.31
C THR A 208 -5.63 10.79 27.20
N ARG A 209 -6.88 10.91 26.74
CA ARG A 209 -7.98 11.49 27.53
C ARG A 209 -8.26 10.72 28.81
N LEU A 210 -8.18 9.38 28.76
CA LEU A 210 -8.36 8.54 29.94
C LEU A 210 -7.26 8.79 30.96
N LYS A 211 -5.99 8.88 30.53
CA LYS A 211 -4.85 9.22 31.41
C LYS A 211 -4.99 10.63 32.00
N GLU A 212 -5.44 11.61 31.22
CA GLU A 212 -5.69 12.97 31.71
C GLU A 212 -6.80 12.99 32.76
N THR A 213 -7.88 12.25 32.52
CA THR A 213 -9.00 12.11 33.47
C THR A 213 -8.55 11.43 34.76
N ASP A 214 -7.77 10.36 34.65
CA ASP A 214 -7.23 9.63 35.81
C ASP A 214 -6.28 10.50 36.66
N ARG A 215 -5.42 11.30 36.00
CA ARG A 215 -4.59 12.29 36.68
C ARG A 215 -5.41 13.39 37.34
N ALA A 216 -6.42 13.94 36.65
CA ALA A 216 -7.29 14.96 37.21
C ALA A 216 -8.07 14.44 38.43
N LYS A 217 -8.57 13.20 38.35
CA LYS A 217 -9.23 12.50 39.45
C LYS A 217 -8.29 12.33 40.65
N SER A 218 -7.07 11.83 40.40
CA SER A 218 -6.06 11.62 41.45
C SER A 218 -5.68 12.93 42.14
N ASN A 219 -5.46 13.99 41.37
CA ASN A 219 -5.16 15.32 41.89
C ASN A 219 -6.34 15.87 42.72
N PHE A 220 -7.59 15.68 42.25
CA PHE A 220 -8.78 16.09 42.98
C PHE A 220 -8.88 15.40 44.35
N PHE A 221 -8.76 14.07 44.40
CA PHE A 221 -8.82 13.33 45.67
C PHE A 221 -7.68 13.71 46.62
N ASN A 222 -6.46 13.85 46.11
CA ASN A 222 -5.32 14.31 46.92
C ASN A 222 -5.58 15.69 47.54
N ASN A 223 -6.02 16.65 46.73
CA ASN A 223 -6.29 18.01 47.18
C ASN A 223 -7.42 18.04 48.22
N VAL A 224 -8.54 17.37 47.95
CA VAL A 224 -9.68 17.30 48.87
C VAL A 224 -9.27 16.67 50.21
N THR A 225 -8.52 15.57 50.19
CA THR A 225 -8.03 14.93 51.42
C THR A 225 -7.13 15.85 52.24
N HIS A 226 -6.21 16.58 51.60
CA HIS A 226 -5.35 17.54 52.29
C HIS A 226 -6.15 18.71 52.91
N GLU A 227 -7.10 19.27 52.16
CA GLU A 227 -7.94 20.37 52.64
C GLU A 227 -8.88 19.96 53.77
N LEU A 228 -9.35 18.70 53.80
CA LEU A 228 -10.17 18.19 54.89
C LEU A 228 -9.36 17.77 56.13
N ARG A 229 -8.14 17.24 55.95
CA ARG A 229 -7.27 16.82 57.07
C ARG A 229 -6.89 18.00 57.95
N THR A 230 -6.51 19.13 57.37
CA THR A 230 -6.03 20.32 58.10
C THR A 230 -7.02 20.84 59.15
N PRO A 231 -8.28 21.22 58.81
CA PRO A 231 -9.25 21.70 59.78
C PRO A 231 -9.63 20.61 60.78
N LEU A 232 -9.68 19.34 60.37
CA LEU A 232 -10.03 18.25 61.26
C LEU A 232 -8.96 18.03 62.34
N THR A 233 -7.67 18.11 61.98
CA THR A 233 -6.56 18.09 62.94
C THR A 233 -6.59 19.31 63.86
N MET A 234 -6.93 20.49 63.34
CA MET A 234 -7.10 21.71 64.15
C MET A 234 -8.27 21.62 65.14
N ILE A 235 -9.29 20.79 64.86
CA ILE A 235 -10.39 20.50 65.79
C ILE A 235 -9.97 19.41 66.81
N LEU A 236 -9.30 18.35 66.36
CA LEU A 236 -8.90 17.20 67.18
C LEU A 236 -7.91 17.58 68.27
N SER A 237 -6.87 18.35 67.94
CA SER A 237 -5.80 18.71 68.88
C SER A 237 -6.30 19.42 70.15
N PRO A 238 -7.09 20.51 70.09
CA PRO A 238 -7.63 21.13 71.31
C PRO A 238 -8.65 20.24 72.03
N LEU A 239 -9.41 19.40 71.32
CA LEU A 239 -10.32 18.42 71.94
C LEU A 239 -9.57 17.38 72.76
N GLU A 240 -8.43 16.90 72.26
CA GLU A 240 -7.54 15.98 72.98
C GLU A 240 -6.96 16.63 74.24
N ASN A 241 -6.48 17.87 74.15
CA ASN A 241 -5.93 18.61 75.29
C ASN A 241 -6.99 18.92 76.37
N ILE A 242 -8.24 19.15 75.98
CA ILE A 242 -9.35 19.33 76.93
C ILE A 242 -9.71 18.00 77.60
N LEU A 243 -9.80 16.90 76.83
CA LEU A 243 -10.16 15.58 77.35
C LEU A 243 -9.04 14.93 78.19
N SER A 244 -7.78 15.28 77.96
CA SER A 244 -6.62 14.84 78.77
C SER A 244 -6.47 15.61 80.08
N GLY A 245 -7.17 16.75 80.24
CA GLY A 245 -7.11 17.62 81.40
C GLY A 245 -5.98 18.66 81.36
N GLU A 246 -5.22 18.76 80.27
CA GLU A 246 -4.14 19.75 80.08
C GLU A 246 -4.65 21.20 80.02
N LEU A 247 -5.91 21.40 79.60
CA LEU A 247 -6.57 22.72 79.55
C LEU A 247 -7.54 22.98 80.72
N GLY A 248 -7.53 22.14 81.76
CA GLY A 248 -8.41 22.25 82.93
C GLY A 248 -9.53 21.20 83.00
N ARG A 249 -10.14 21.02 84.18
CA ARG A 249 -11.20 20.02 84.41
C ARG A 249 -12.56 20.50 83.88
N VAL A 250 -13.21 19.65 83.09
CA VAL A 250 -14.54 19.88 82.50
C VAL A 250 -15.62 19.23 83.37
N ASP A 251 -16.80 19.84 83.43
CA ASP A 251 -17.96 19.25 84.10
C ASP A 251 -18.43 17.94 83.42
N SER A 252 -18.85 16.98 84.24
CA SER A 252 -19.18 15.60 83.85
C SER A 252 -20.25 15.50 82.75
N GLY A 253 -21.21 16.43 82.69
CA GLY A 253 -22.22 16.48 81.63
C GLY A 253 -21.67 16.93 80.27
N HIS A 254 -20.67 17.82 80.26
CA HIS A 254 -20.04 18.34 79.04
C HIS A 254 -18.98 17.38 78.48
N GLU A 255 -18.32 16.62 79.35
CA GLU A 255 -17.29 15.64 78.98
C GLU A 255 -17.82 14.54 78.05
N ALA A 256 -19.03 14.02 78.31
CA ALA A 256 -19.67 13.00 77.46
C ALA A 256 -19.91 13.51 76.02
N SER A 257 -20.33 14.77 75.88
CA SER A 257 -20.55 15.40 74.58
C SER A 257 -19.24 15.63 73.82
N LEU A 258 -18.18 16.08 74.51
CA LEU A 258 -16.85 16.26 73.92
C LEU A 258 -16.24 14.93 73.44
N ARG A 259 -16.38 13.84 74.21
CA ARG A 259 -15.95 12.49 73.79
C ARG A 259 -16.70 12.01 72.54
N LEU A 260 -17.98 12.35 72.39
CA LEU A 260 -18.76 12.01 71.20
C LEU A 260 -18.29 12.79 69.97
N ILE A 261 -18.00 14.09 70.11
CA ILE A 261 -17.44 14.92 69.03
C ILE A 261 -16.07 14.38 68.61
N TRP A 262 -15.18 14.10 69.55
CA TRP A 262 -13.86 13.53 69.30
C TRP A 262 -13.94 12.20 68.53
N ARG A 263 -14.79 11.27 68.98
CA ARG A 263 -14.98 9.96 68.32
C ARG A 263 -15.46 10.11 66.87
N ASN A 264 -16.37 11.06 66.61
CA ASN A 264 -16.84 11.33 65.25
C ASN A 264 -15.76 11.98 64.37
N ALA A 265 -14.97 12.90 64.94
CA ALA A 265 -13.84 13.53 64.24
C ALA A 265 -12.77 12.50 63.84
N ILE A 266 -12.40 11.58 64.74
CA ILE A 266 -11.48 10.47 64.42
C ILE A 266 -12.06 9.55 63.35
N LYS A 267 -13.36 9.21 63.44
CA LYS A 267 -14.00 8.37 62.43
C LYS A 267 -13.97 9.02 61.05
N LEU A 268 -14.20 10.34 60.99
CA LEU A 268 -14.12 11.11 59.74
C LEU A 268 -12.68 11.16 59.20
N LEU A 269 -11.69 11.38 60.07
CA LEU A 269 -10.27 11.41 59.67
C LEU A 269 -9.84 10.06 59.07
N LYS A 270 -10.28 8.96 59.68
CA LYS A 270 -10.02 7.61 59.17
C LYS A 270 -10.65 7.40 57.78
N LEU A 271 -11.92 7.77 57.61
CA LEU A 271 -12.61 7.66 56.32
C LEU A 271 -11.95 8.49 55.21
N ILE A 272 -11.44 9.67 55.54
CA ILE A 272 -10.69 10.52 54.60
C ILE A 272 -9.35 9.88 54.22
N ASN A 273 -8.64 9.29 55.18
CA ASN A 273 -7.37 8.61 54.90
C ASN A 273 -7.55 7.33 54.08
N ASP A 274 -8.67 6.61 54.24
CA ASP A 274 -9.00 5.40 53.49
C ASP A 274 -9.48 5.70 52.03
N LEU A 275 -9.66 6.98 51.68
CA LEU A 275 -10.09 7.45 50.36
C LEU A 275 -8.92 7.62 49.36
N LEU A 276 -7.69 7.49 49.87
CA LEU A 276 -6.40 7.57 49.18
C LEU A 276 -5.90 6.17 48.85
#